data_AF-A0A6I7HTJ4-F1
#
_entry.id   AF-A0A6I7HTJ4-F1
#
_cell.length_a   1.000
_cell.length_b   1.000
_cell.length_c   1.000
_cell.angle_alpha   90.00
_cell.angle_beta   90.00
_cell.angle_gamma   90.00
#
_symmetry.space_group_name_H-M   'P 1'
#
loop_
_entity.id
_entity.type
_entity.pdbx_description
1 polymer ?
#
loop_
_entity_poly.entity_id
_entity_poly.type
_entity_poly.pdbx_seq_one_letter_code
_entity_poly.pdbx_strand_id
1 'polypeptide(L)'
;MTGNSLARPIGHRPARQFADAPVIRRLAAMFAVLFLVLVSGLPATAQQKAAPAFETKAAQAYLIEASTGTILLSKNPTKALAPASLAKMMTLEVVFDALKRGEVSLDTIYKVSEHAWRTGGAPSRTSTMFAALNSLVRVEDLLKGVAVQMANDGCIVLAEGMAGSEEKFAERMNARAAAIGLTDTHFANPTGLPDPANRTSVKDMVTLARYLKTAYPDYYRLLSLPDFEWNKIYQRNRNPMLAAGIGADGLATGFAEGEGFSILTSAEQNGRRLFLVMGGLATDKDRREEAVRLLKWGFENFEMRTLFKAGETIGQASVYGGDRGKVDLVAAAPVEIYVPVTNPERLSARIVYRWPLDAPVSQGQDVGTLRITAGDRLLREVPLKTAAAVGPGTLRQKATDALIELLFFWL
;
A
#
# COMPACT_ATOMS: atom_id res chain seq x y z
N MET A 1 -32.21 -76.68 12.48
CA MET A 1 -33.13 -77.41 11.57
C MET A 1 -32.98 -76.80 10.18
N THR A 2 -32.81 -77.69 9.22
CA THR A 2 -32.09 -77.56 7.93
C THR A 2 -32.85 -76.82 6.83
N GLY A 3 -32.14 -76.27 5.84
CA GLY A 3 -32.76 -75.75 4.62
C GLY A 3 -31.83 -75.29 3.51
N ASN A 4 -31.08 -76.22 2.91
CA ASN A 4 -30.60 -76.27 1.52
C ASN A 4 -30.16 -74.99 0.76
N SER A 5 -28.87 -74.99 0.40
CA SER A 5 -28.23 -74.10 -0.57
C SER A 5 -28.08 -74.82 -1.93
N LEU A 6 -28.63 -74.22 -3.00
CA LEU A 6 -28.28 -74.54 -4.39
C LEU A 6 -28.07 -73.25 -5.18
N ALA A 7 -26.86 -73.12 -5.74
CA ALA A 7 -26.46 -72.10 -6.69
C ALA A 7 -26.79 -72.50 -8.13
N ARG A 8 -27.07 -71.52 -9.02
CA ARG A 8 -26.55 -71.37 -10.41
C ARG A 8 -27.30 -70.25 -11.22
N PRO A 9 -26.75 -69.76 -12.35
CA PRO A 9 -26.59 -68.32 -12.59
C PRO A 9 -27.37 -67.72 -13.79
N ILE A 10 -27.35 -66.38 -13.80
CA ILE A 10 -27.40 -65.37 -14.90
C ILE A 10 -27.86 -65.84 -16.29
N GLY A 11 -28.99 -65.26 -16.74
CA GLY A 11 -29.41 -65.19 -18.14
C GLY A 11 -29.80 -63.77 -18.53
N HIS A 12 -29.11 -63.20 -19.52
CA HIS A 12 -29.41 -61.93 -20.17
C HIS A 12 -30.81 -61.94 -20.82
N ARG A 13 -31.53 -60.81 -20.73
CA ARG A 13 -32.67 -60.50 -21.60
C ARG A 13 -32.38 -59.22 -22.42
N PRO A 14 -32.81 -59.18 -23.70
CA PRO A 14 -32.35 -58.19 -24.67
C PRO A 14 -33.07 -56.85 -24.56
N ALA A 15 -32.36 -55.77 -24.91
CA ALA A 15 -32.91 -54.44 -25.07
C ALA A 15 -33.88 -54.40 -26.26
N ARG A 16 -35.11 -53.96 -26.03
CA ARG A 16 -36.09 -53.68 -27.08
C ARG A 16 -35.67 -52.40 -27.82
N GLN A 17 -35.42 -52.54 -29.11
CA GLN A 17 -35.38 -51.43 -30.07
C GLN A 17 -36.73 -50.72 -30.06
N PHE A 18 -36.76 -49.44 -29.66
CA PHE A 18 -37.86 -48.55 -29.99
C PHE A 18 -37.51 -47.80 -31.27
N ALA A 19 -38.48 -47.86 -32.17
CA ALA A 19 -38.45 -47.43 -33.54
C ALA A 19 -38.09 -45.96 -33.74
N ASP A 20 -37.41 -45.71 -34.87
CA ASP A 20 -37.22 -44.42 -35.51
C ASP A 20 -38.56 -43.69 -35.70
N ALA A 21 -38.80 -42.67 -34.87
CA ALA A 21 -39.84 -41.68 -35.12
C ALA A 21 -39.21 -40.43 -35.77
N PRO A 22 -39.35 -40.22 -37.09
CA PRO A 22 -38.74 -39.08 -37.80
C PRO A 22 -39.24 -37.71 -37.32
N VAL A 23 -40.33 -37.67 -36.55
CA VAL A 23 -40.91 -36.46 -35.96
C VAL A 23 -40.10 -35.95 -34.76
N ILE A 24 -39.54 -36.85 -33.94
CA ILE A 24 -38.75 -36.47 -32.75
C ILE A 24 -37.39 -35.90 -33.17
N ARG A 25 -36.77 -36.44 -34.23
CA ARG A 25 -35.56 -35.88 -34.83
C ARG A 25 -35.77 -34.49 -35.44
N ARG A 26 -36.93 -34.24 -36.04
CA ARG A 26 -37.26 -32.91 -36.62
C ARG A 26 -37.55 -31.86 -35.54
N LEU A 27 -38.23 -32.24 -34.44
CA LEU A 27 -38.45 -31.35 -33.29
C LEU A 27 -37.17 -31.04 -32.52
N ALA A 28 -36.29 -32.02 -32.32
CA ALA A 28 -34.98 -31.82 -31.70
C ALA A 28 -34.06 -30.94 -32.57
N ALA A 29 -34.10 -31.10 -33.89
CA ALA A 29 -33.37 -30.23 -34.81
C ALA A 29 -33.92 -28.79 -34.81
N MET A 30 -35.24 -28.61 -34.69
CA MET A 30 -35.87 -27.28 -34.63
C MET A 30 -35.57 -26.56 -33.30
N PHE A 31 -35.54 -27.29 -32.17
CA PHE A 31 -35.08 -26.76 -30.88
C PHE A 31 -33.58 -26.45 -30.87
N ALA A 32 -32.75 -27.29 -31.50
CA ALA A 32 -31.31 -27.03 -31.62
C ALA A 32 -31.02 -25.78 -32.47
N VAL A 33 -31.76 -25.55 -33.55
CA VAL A 33 -31.64 -24.35 -34.39
C VAL A 33 -32.16 -23.10 -33.65
N LEU A 34 -33.26 -23.21 -32.88
CA LEU A 34 -33.76 -22.09 -32.08
C LEU A 34 -32.81 -21.74 -30.91
N PHE A 35 -32.14 -22.74 -30.31
CA PHE A 35 -31.10 -22.51 -29.29
C PHE A 35 -29.83 -21.91 -29.90
N LEU A 36 -29.44 -22.30 -31.12
CA LEU A 36 -28.31 -21.71 -31.83
C LEU A 36 -28.55 -20.24 -32.23
N VAL A 37 -29.81 -19.89 -32.57
CA VAL A 37 -30.21 -18.50 -32.90
C VAL A 37 -30.33 -17.63 -31.65
N LEU A 38 -30.71 -18.19 -30.49
CA LEU A 38 -30.72 -17.43 -29.22
C LEU A 38 -29.31 -17.19 -28.65
N VAL A 39 -28.35 -18.09 -28.86
CA VAL A 39 -26.97 -17.91 -28.38
C VAL A 39 -26.16 -16.94 -29.25
N SER A 40 -26.52 -16.80 -30.53
CA SER A 40 -25.85 -15.87 -31.48
C SER A 40 -26.29 -14.41 -31.36
N GLY A 41 -27.29 -14.11 -30.52
CA GLY A 41 -27.79 -12.76 -30.25
C GLY A 41 -27.23 -12.10 -28.98
N LEU A 42 -26.33 -12.76 -28.24
CA LEU A 42 -25.66 -12.11 -27.12
C LEU A 42 -24.77 -11.00 -27.68
N PRO A 43 -24.99 -9.72 -27.33
CA PRO A 43 -24.06 -8.68 -27.71
C PRO A 43 -22.71 -9.10 -27.15
N ALA A 44 -21.73 -9.30 -28.04
CA ALA A 44 -20.35 -9.43 -27.65
C ALA A 44 -20.06 -8.19 -26.81
N THR A 45 -19.99 -8.35 -25.49
CA THR A 45 -19.47 -7.33 -24.60
C THR A 45 -18.06 -7.09 -25.10
N ALA A 46 -17.88 -6.04 -25.88
CA ALA A 46 -16.57 -5.55 -26.26
C ALA A 46 -15.81 -5.44 -24.95
N GLN A 47 -14.85 -6.33 -24.77
CA GLN A 47 -13.98 -6.37 -23.62
C GLN A 47 -13.23 -5.05 -23.70
N GLN A 48 -13.75 -4.05 -22.97
CA GLN A 48 -13.27 -2.69 -23.02
C GLN A 48 -11.83 -2.78 -22.55
N LYS A 49 -10.90 -2.76 -23.52
CA LYS A 49 -9.48 -2.89 -23.27
C LYS A 49 -9.16 -1.76 -22.31
N ALA A 50 -8.87 -2.12 -21.05
CA ALA A 50 -8.53 -1.15 -20.01
C ALA A 50 -7.49 -0.20 -20.60
N ALA A 51 -7.70 1.10 -20.42
CA ALA A 51 -6.73 2.07 -20.91
C ALA A 51 -5.36 1.64 -20.39
N PRO A 52 -4.32 1.54 -21.25
CA PRO A 52 -3.03 1.04 -20.79
C PRO A 52 -2.58 1.93 -19.64
N ALA A 53 -2.39 1.30 -18.47
CA ALA A 53 -1.75 1.94 -17.34
C ALA A 53 -0.42 2.54 -17.82
N PHE A 54 -0.02 3.66 -17.22
CA PHE A 54 1.23 4.31 -17.60
C PHE A 54 2.39 3.30 -17.55
N GLU A 55 2.97 3.00 -18.71
CA GLU A 55 4.04 2.03 -18.83
C GLU A 55 5.31 2.59 -18.20
N THR A 56 5.94 1.81 -17.34
CA THR A 56 7.18 2.18 -16.63
C THR A 56 8.28 1.16 -16.81
N LYS A 57 9.52 1.64 -16.94
CA LYS A 57 10.74 0.83 -16.96
C LYS A 57 10.98 0.09 -15.64
N ALA A 58 10.46 0.60 -14.53
CA ALA A 58 10.64 -0.01 -13.22
C ALA A 58 9.90 -1.36 -13.14
N ALA A 59 10.52 -2.36 -12.52
CA ALA A 59 9.87 -3.64 -12.27
C ALA A 59 8.73 -3.51 -11.24
N GLN A 60 8.86 -2.56 -10.32
CA GLN A 60 7.87 -2.23 -9.29
C GLN A 60 7.75 -0.71 -9.16
N ALA A 61 6.53 -0.20 -9.00
CA ALA A 61 6.28 1.22 -8.83
C ALA A 61 5.00 1.48 -8.04
N TYR A 62 5.02 2.49 -7.19
CA TYR A 62 3.85 2.98 -6.48
C TYR A 62 3.89 4.50 -6.39
N LEU A 63 2.88 5.16 -6.97
CA LEU A 63 2.74 6.61 -7.01
C LEU A 63 1.40 7.00 -6.39
N ILE A 64 1.43 7.87 -5.40
CA ILE A 64 0.22 8.39 -4.76
C ILE A 64 0.21 9.91 -4.72
N GLU A 65 -1.00 10.47 -4.67
CA GLU A 65 -1.25 11.83 -4.23
C GLU A 65 -1.35 11.88 -2.70
N ALA A 66 -0.65 12.82 -2.07
CA ALA A 66 -0.40 12.79 -0.64
C ALA A 66 -1.66 13.04 0.22
N SER A 67 -2.47 14.04 -0.12
CA SER A 67 -3.57 14.52 0.73
C SER A 67 -4.72 13.51 0.83
N THR A 68 -5.04 12.86 -0.28
CA THR A 68 -6.11 11.87 -0.38
C THR A 68 -5.60 10.45 -0.21
N GLY A 69 -4.33 10.20 -0.53
CA GLY A 69 -3.80 8.84 -0.71
C GLY A 69 -4.28 8.18 -1.99
N THR A 70 -4.79 8.95 -2.97
CA THR A 70 -5.22 8.39 -4.25
C THR A 70 -4.03 7.75 -4.96
N ILE A 71 -4.21 6.53 -5.42
CA ILE A 71 -3.21 5.74 -6.13
C ILE A 71 -3.26 6.10 -7.63
N LEU A 72 -2.17 6.64 -8.15
CA LEU A 72 -2.04 7.01 -9.57
C LEU A 72 -1.43 5.87 -10.36
N LEU A 73 -0.42 5.20 -9.80
CA LEU A 73 0.25 4.04 -10.38
C LEU A 73 0.48 2.98 -9.31
N SER A 74 0.21 1.72 -9.66
CA SER A 74 0.46 0.56 -8.81
C SER A 74 0.91 -0.62 -9.66
N LYS A 75 2.22 -0.89 -9.66
CA LYS A 75 2.86 -2.01 -10.35
C LYS A 75 3.62 -2.84 -9.33
N ASN A 76 3.16 -4.08 -9.10
CA ASN A 76 3.73 -5.00 -8.11
C ASN A 76 3.94 -4.34 -6.71
N PRO A 77 2.94 -3.66 -6.15
CA PRO A 77 3.13 -2.73 -5.02
C PRO A 77 3.60 -3.40 -3.72
N THR A 78 3.28 -4.68 -3.53
CA THR A 78 3.57 -5.49 -2.33
C THR A 78 4.65 -6.54 -2.58
N LYS A 79 5.23 -6.58 -3.79
CA LYS A 79 6.32 -7.53 -4.08
C LYS A 79 7.53 -7.14 -3.24
N ALA A 80 8.20 -8.13 -2.66
CA ALA A 80 9.39 -7.91 -1.86
C ALA A 80 10.53 -7.34 -2.71
N LEU A 81 11.30 -6.44 -2.11
CA LEU A 81 12.60 -5.98 -2.59
C LEU A 81 13.55 -5.77 -1.41
N ALA A 82 14.86 -5.86 -1.67
CA ALA A 82 15.87 -5.41 -0.73
C ALA A 82 15.74 -3.89 -0.53
N PRO A 83 15.60 -3.40 0.71
CA PRO A 83 15.42 -1.96 0.96
C PRO A 83 16.66 -1.15 0.56
N ALA A 84 17.85 -1.74 0.63
CA ALA A 84 19.11 -1.01 0.49
C ALA A 84 19.09 0.28 1.35
N SER A 85 19.65 1.38 0.85
CA SER A 85 19.63 2.66 1.59
C SER A 85 18.23 3.25 1.84
N LEU A 86 17.14 2.70 1.28
CA LEU A 86 15.79 3.13 1.67
C LEU A 86 15.46 2.78 3.13
N ALA A 87 16.11 1.75 3.71
CA ALA A 87 15.97 1.39 5.13
C ALA A 87 16.30 2.55 6.08
N LYS A 88 17.16 3.47 5.65
CA LYS A 88 17.54 4.65 6.43
C LYS A 88 16.37 5.59 6.72
N MET A 89 15.31 5.53 5.93
CA MET A 89 14.08 6.27 6.24
C MET A 89 13.42 5.75 7.51
N MET A 90 13.51 4.44 7.77
CA MET A 90 13.01 3.86 9.01
C MET A 90 13.95 4.19 10.18
N THR A 91 15.25 4.25 9.97
CA THR A 91 16.21 4.76 10.98
C THR A 91 15.89 6.20 11.37
N LEU A 92 15.65 7.07 10.39
CA LEU A 92 15.23 8.44 10.65
C LEU A 92 13.88 8.50 11.38
N GLU A 93 12.91 7.65 11.01
CA GLU A 93 11.63 7.56 11.72
C GLU A 93 11.82 7.28 13.22
N VAL A 94 12.64 6.28 13.55
CA VAL A 94 12.91 5.90 14.94
C VAL A 94 13.53 7.06 15.72
N VAL A 95 14.48 7.78 15.12
CA VAL A 95 15.12 8.94 15.76
C VAL A 95 14.15 10.11 15.88
N PHE A 96 13.31 10.37 14.87
CA PHE A 96 12.30 11.44 14.90
C PHE A 96 11.22 11.16 15.95
N ASP A 97 10.78 9.91 16.11
CA ASP A 97 9.87 9.50 17.19
C ASP A 97 10.51 9.74 18.57
N ALA A 98 11.78 9.35 18.74
CA ALA A 98 12.53 9.55 19.99
C ALA A 98 12.68 11.04 20.34
N LEU A 99 13.01 11.88 19.36
CA LEU A 99 13.09 13.33 19.52
C LEU A 99 11.73 13.92 19.89
N LYS A 100 10.67 13.54 19.18
CA LYS A 100 9.30 14.01 19.45
C LYS A 100 8.81 13.61 20.84
N ARG A 101 9.26 12.47 21.36
CA ARG A 101 8.94 11.96 22.71
C ARG A 101 9.87 12.48 23.80
N GLY A 102 10.89 13.26 23.46
CA GLY A 102 11.89 13.77 24.41
C GLY A 102 12.81 12.69 24.99
N GLU A 103 12.91 11.52 24.35
CA GLU A 103 13.82 10.44 24.77
C GLU A 103 15.28 10.77 24.43
N VAL A 104 15.48 11.52 23.34
CA VAL A 104 16.78 12.09 22.94
C VAL A 104 16.57 13.56 22.56
N SER A 105 17.65 14.33 22.52
CA SER A 105 17.65 15.71 22.01
C SER A 105 18.59 15.84 20.82
N LEU A 106 18.48 16.92 20.05
CA LEU A 106 19.42 17.21 18.95
C LEU A 106 20.86 17.40 19.45
N ASP A 107 21.03 17.87 20.68
CA ASP A 107 22.33 18.07 21.34
C ASP A 107 22.87 16.82 22.03
N THR A 108 22.11 15.72 22.08
CA THR A 108 22.59 14.45 22.60
C THR A 108 23.80 14.01 21.79
N ILE A 109 24.86 13.59 22.49
CA ILE A 109 26.15 13.23 21.89
C ILE A 109 26.32 11.71 21.95
N TYR A 110 26.70 11.13 20.82
CA TYR A 110 27.11 9.74 20.73
C TYR A 110 28.56 9.61 20.28
N LYS A 111 29.24 8.59 20.80
CA LYS A 111 30.63 8.28 20.45
C LYS A 111 30.66 7.38 19.22
N VAL A 112 31.52 7.71 18.26
CA VAL A 112 31.79 6.85 17.10
C VAL A 112 32.61 5.63 17.54
N SER A 113 32.01 4.45 17.47
CA SER A 113 32.66 3.18 17.78
C SER A 113 33.61 2.74 16.65
N GLU A 114 34.49 1.78 16.95
CA GLU A 114 35.30 1.14 15.91
C GLU A 114 34.45 0.37 14.89
N HIS A 115 33.36 -0.24 15.35
CA HIS A 115 32.40 -0.92 14.49
C HIS A 115 31.79 0.05 13.48
N ALA A 116 31.15 1.13 13.95
CA ALA A 116 30.55 2.15 13.09
C ALA A 116 31.56 2.73 12.08
N TRP A 117 32.78 3.03 12.54
CA TRP A 117 33.85 3.52 11.67
C TRP A 117 34.25 2.49 10.62
N ARG A 118 34.44 1.21 10.98
CA ARG A 118 34.94 0.17 10.07
C ARG A 118 33.88 -0.29 9.07
N THR A 119 32.63 -0.46 9.51
CA THR A 119 31.55 -1.07 8.71
C THR A 119 30.70 -0.05 7.97
N GLY A 120 30.52 1.16 8.52
CA GLY A 120 29.76 2.24 7.89
C GLY A 120 30.58 3.48 7.51
N GLY A 121 31.81 3.61 8.02
CA GLY A 121 32.66 4.78 7.84
C GLY A 121 33.58 4.72 6.62
N ALA A 122 34.61 5.56 6.60
CA ALA A 122 35.54 5.68 5.47
C ALA A 122 36.17 4.36 4.97
N PRO A 123 36.61 3.43 5.84
CA PRO A 123 37.16 2.13 5.41
C PRO A 123 36.17 1.22 4.69
N SER A 124 34.86 1.40 4.91
CA SER A 124 33.82 0.52 4.35
C SER A 124 33.64 0.66 2.84
N ARG A 125 34.09 1.79 2.26
CA ARG A 125 33.81 2.19 0.86
C ARG A 125 32.32 2.27 0.52
N THR A 126 31.47 2.42 1.53
CA THR A 126 30.04 2.64 1.37
C THR A 126 29.69 4.12 1.61
N SER A 127 28.40 4.44 1.67
CA SER A 127 27.96 5.80 1.97
C SER A 127 28.29 6.16 3.42
N THR A 128 28.97 7.28 3.64
CA THR A 128 29.52 7.66 4.95
C THR A 128 29.51 9.18 5.09
N MET A 129 29.40 9.68 6.33
CA MET A 129 29.65 11.09 6.66
C MET A 129 31.12 11.34 7.05
N PHE A 130 31.98 10.32 6.92
CA PHE A 130 33.38 10.29 7.31
C PHE A 130 33.61 10.48 8.81
N ALA A 131 32.70 9.97 9.64
CA ALA A 131 32.77 10.08 11.09
C ALA A 131 34.10 9.52 11.62
N ALA A 132 34.89 10.34 12.31
CA ALA A 132 36.21 9.96 12.81
C ALA A 132 36.09 9.00 14.00
N LEU A 133 36.94 7.96 14.04
CA LEU A 133 36.99 7.00 15.14
C LEU A 133 37.17 7.72 16.49
N ASN A 134 36.40 7.30 17.50
CA ASN A 134 36.35 7.89 18.85
C ASN A 134 35.86 9.34 18.94
N SER A 135 35.46 9.97 17.83
CA SER A 135 34.86 11.31 17.88
C SER A 135 33.48 11.28 18.55
N LEU A 136 33.06 12.45 19.02
CA LEU A 136 31.78 12.69 19.66
C LEU A 136 30.91 13.51 18.71
N VAL A 137 29.75 12.97 18.32
CA VAL A 137 28.89 13.57 17.30
C VAL A 137 27.50 13.80 17.88
N ARG A 138 26.97 15.00 17.69
CA ARG A 138 25.60 15.33 18.10
C ARG A 138 24.58 14.61 17.21
N VAL A 139 23.42 14.28 17.75
CA VAL A 139 22.30 13.71 17.00
C VAL A 139 21.93 14.59 15.80
N GLU A 140 21.96 15.91 15.94
CA GLU A 140 21.72 16.84 14.82
C GLU A 140 22.63 16.57 13.62
N ASP A 141 23.93 16.37 13.87
CA ASP A 141 24.95 16.20 12.84
C ASP A 141 24.87 14.78 12.23
N LEU A 142 24.54 13.77 13.04
CA LEU A 142 24.24 12.42 12.57
C LEU A 142 23.03 12.41 11.63
N LEU A 143 21.94 13.11 12.00
CA LEU A 143 20.74 13.23 11.18
C LEU A 143 21.03 13.92 9.85
N LYS A 144 21.81 15.01 9.85
CA LYS A 144 22.24 15.69 8.61
C LYS A 144 23.12 14.78 7.76
N GLY A 145 24.05 14.04 8.36
CA GLY A 145 24.86 13.03 7.67
C GLY A 145 24.02 11.97 6.98
N VAL A 146 23.02 11.41 7.68
CA VAL A 146 22.09 10.42 7.11
C VAL A 146 21.23 11.06 6.02
N ALA A 147 20.66 12.25 6.23
CA ALA A 147 19.76 12.90 5.28
C ALA A 147 20.44 13.36 3.98
N VAL A 148 21.69 13.84 4.07
CA VAL A 148 22.44 14.41 2.93
C VAL A 148 23.30 13.34 2.23
N GLN A 149 24.01 12.51 3.01
CA GLN A 149 24.93 11.52 2.47
C GLN A 149 24.41 10.09 2.50
N MET A 150 23.21 9.83 3.04
CA MET A 150 22.77 8.46 3.30
C MET A 150 23.82 7.69 4.12
N ALA A 151 24.45 8.36 5.08
CA ALA A 151 25.62 7.88 5.83
C ALA A 151 25.33 6.61 6.66
N ASN A 152 26.08 5.53 6.41
CA ASN A 152 25.96 4.27 7.14
C ASN A 152 26.53 4.38 8.55
N ASP A 153 27.73 4.94 8.71
CA ASP A 153 28.32 5.29 10.01
C ASP A 153 27.34 6.09 10.88
N GLY A 154 26.68 7.10 10.31
CA GLY A 154 25.66 7.88 11.01
C GLY A 154 24.51 7.01 11.56
N CYS A 155 23.97 6.10 10.74
CA CYS A 155 22.94 5.15 11.16
C CYS A 155 23.41 4.21 12.28
N ILE A 156 24.63 3.68 12.19
CA ILE A 156 25.19 2.75 13.17
C ILE A 156 25.43 3.46 14.51
N VAL A 157 25.99 4.67 14.49
CA VAL A 157 26.22 5.48 15.71
C VAL A 157 24.88 5.82 16.39
N LEU A 158 23.85 6.17 15.62
CA LEU A 158 22.50 6.39 16.17
C LEU A 158 21.95 5.10 16.80
N ALA A 159 22.13 3.96 16.14
CA ALA A 159 21.64 2.67 16.63
C ALA A 159 22.33 2.23 17.93
N GLU A 160 23.67 2.26 17.96
CA GLU A 160 24.47 1.96 19.14
C GLU A 160 24.15 2.93 20.29
N GLY A 161 24.05 4.23 19.99
CA GLY A 161 23.79 5.26 20.98
C GLY A 161 22.39 5.19 21.61
N MET A 162 21.38 4.86 20.83
CA MET A 162 19.98 4.84 21.29
C MET A 162 19.53 3.49 21.85
N ALA A 163 20.06 2.38 21.33
CA ALA A 163 19.59 1.03 21.66
C ALA A 163 20.69 0.12 22.22
N GLY A 164 21.94 0.57 22.23
CA GLY A 164 23.11 -0.21 22.67
C GLY A 164 23.68 -1.14 21.61
N SER A 165 22.91 -1.51 20.57
CA SER A 165 23.38 -2.30 19.43
C SER A 165 22.49 -2.12 18.20
N GLU A 166 22.98 -2.50 17.02
CA GLU A 166 22.18 -2.46 15.78
C GLU A 166 21.00 -3.42 15.82
N GLU A 167 21.13 -4.59 16.44
CA GLU A 167 20.07 -5.60 16.53
C GLU A 167 18.89 -5.08 17.36
N LYS A 168 19.16 -4.51 18.53
CA LYS A 168 18.13 -3.88 19.37
C LYS A 168 17.49 -2.68 18.69
N PHE A 169 18.27 -1.94 17.90
CA PHE A 169 17.72 -0.87 17.10
C PHE A 169 16.82 -1.39 15.97
N ALA A 170 17.19 -2.50 15.31
CA ALA A 170 16.37 -3.15 14.30
C ALA A 170 15.05 -3.70 14.88
N GLU A 171 15.06 -4.25 16.10
CA GLU A 171 13.83 -4.61 16.84
C GLU A 171 12.91 -3.38 17.00
N ARG A 172 13.49 -2.23 17.38
CA ARG A 172 12.75 -0.96 17.48
C ARG A 172 12.24 -0.49 16.13
N MET A 173 13.03 -0.59 15.05
CA MET A 173 12.59 -0.29 13.69
C MET A 173 11.39 -1.16 13.29
N ASN A 174 11.41 -2.45 13.57
CA ASN A 174 10.32 -3.37 13.22
C ASN A 174 9.07 -3.13 14.06
N ALA A 175 9.20 -2.83 15.36
CA ALA A 175 8.08 -2.45 16.21
C ALA A 175 7.39 -1.17 15.70
N ARG A 176 8.19 -0.19 15.29
CA ARG A 176 7.70 1.05 14.67
C ARG A 176 7.09 0.82 13.30
N ALA A 177 7.70 0.01 12.45
CA ALA A 177 7.17 -0.38 11.15
C ALA A 177 5.77 -1.03 11.28
N ALA A 178 5.60 -1.94 12.25
CA ALA A 178 4.30 -2.52 12.56
C ALA A 178 3.27 -1.48 13.05
N ALA A 179 3.68 -0.55 13.92
CA ALA A 179 2.81 0.53 14.42
C ALA A 179 2.37 1.51 13.32
N ILE A 180 3.20 1.72 12.30
CA ILE A 180 2.88 2.55 11.11
C ILE A 180 2.02 1.78 10.10
N GLY A 181 2.00 0.45 10.18
CA GLY A 181 1.25 -0.43 9.28
C GLY A 181 2.04 -0.88 8.04
N LEU A 182 3.37 -0.98 8.14
CA LEU A 182 4.24 -1.51 7.07
C LEU A 182 4.23 -3.04 7.11
N THR A 183 3.28 -3.66 6.42
CA THR A 183 2.99 -5.11 6.55
C THR A 183 3.92 -6.02 5.75
N ASP A 184 4.59 -5.49 4.73
CA ASP A 184 5.48 -6.22 3.82
C ASP A 184 6.96 -5.93 4.13
N THR A 185 7.26 -5.39 5.32
CA THR A 185 8.56 -4.82 5.68
C THR A 185 9.16 -5.52 6.90
N HIS A 186 10.46 -5.77 6.84
CA HIS A 186 11.28 -6.21 7.96
C HIS A 186 12.71 -5.71 7.78
N PHE A 187 13.28 -5.12 8.81
CA PHE A 187 14.65 -4.61 8.84
C PHE A 187 15.53 -5.46 9.76
N ALA A 188 16.70 -5.85 9.26
CA ALA A 188 17.72 -6.55 10.03
C ALA A 188 18.78 -5.60 10.60
N ASN A 189 18.92 -4.41 10.02
CA ASN A 189 19.93 -3.42 10.40
C ASN A 189 19.46 -1.98 10.05
N PRO A 190 20.07 -0.93 10.64
CA PRO A 190 19.67 0.47 10.45
C PRO A 190 20.15 1.10 9.13
N THR A 191 20.95 0.39 8.35
CA THR A 191 21.60 0.93 7.15
C THR A 191 20.95 0.45 5.86
N GLY A 192 20.33 -0.74 5.90
CA GLY A 192 19.94 -1.53 4.75
C GLY A 192 21.12 -2.16 4.00
N LEU A 193 22.27 -2.31 4.68
CA LEU A 193 23.35 -3.17 4.17
C LEU A 193 22.82 -4.60 3.93
N PRO A 194 23.41 -5.36 2.99
CA PRO A 194 22.91 -6.67 2.59
C PRO A 194 22.70 -7.60 3.79
N ASP A 195 21.47 -8.07 3.93
CA ASP A 195 21.06 -9.06 4.93
C ASP A 195 19.84 -9.81 4.37
N PRO A 196 19.78 -11.16 4.44
CA PRO A 196 18.67 -11.93 3.89
C PRO A 196 17.32 -11.66 4.58
N ALA A 197 17.31 -11.13 5.81
CA ALA A 197 16.09 -10.76 6.52
C ALA A 197 15.62 -9.33 6.18
N ASN A 198 16.44 -8.51 5.51
CA ASN A 198 16.02 -7.19 5.02
C ASN A 198 15.04 -7.35 3.85
N ARG A 199 13.80 -6.87 4.03
CA ARG A 199 12.78 -6.82 2.97
C ARG A 199 11.86 -5.62 3.16
N THR A 200 11.35 -5.10 2.06
CA THR A 200 10.29 -4.08 2.04
C THR A 200 9.45 -4.22 0.77
N SER A 201 8.37 -3.46 0.68
CA SER A 201 7.64 -3.21 -0.57
C SER A 201 7.66 -1.73 -0.97
N VAL A 202 7.36 -1.44 -2.24
CA VAL A 202 7.25 -0.05 -2.73
C VAL A 202 6.06 0.68 -2.09
N LYS A 203 4.98 -0.05 -1.76
CA LYS A 203 3.82 0.48 -1.04
C LYS A 203 4.16 0.90 0.39
N ASP A 204 4.92 0.06 1.10
CA ASP A 204 5.33 0.35 2.48
C ASP A 204 6.27 1.55 2.53
N MET A 205 7.21 1.64 1.58
CA MET A 205 8.11 2.80 1.51
C MET A 205 7.38 4.12 1.20
N VAL A 206 6.34 4.10 0.37
CA VAL A 206 5.46 5.28 0.16
C VAL A 206 4.68 5.61 1.44
N THR A 207 4.19 4.58 2.14
CA THR A 207 3.45 4.75 3.41
C THR A 207 4.35 5.40 4.46
N LEU A 208 5.58 4.92 4.60
CA LEU A 208 6.61 5.49 5.48
C LEU A 208 6.93 6.94 5.10
N ALA A 209 7.14 7.23 3.82
CA ALA A 209 7.42 8.59 3.35
C ALA A 209 6.31 9.58 3.68
N ARG A 210 5.05 9.19 3.45
CA ARG A 210 3.88 9.99 3.80
C ARG A 210 3.77 10.18 5.32
N TYR A 211 4.05 9.13 6.09
CA TYR A 211 4.06 9.18 7.55
C TYR A 211 5.12 10.16 8.07
N LEU A 212 6.37 10.06 7.59
CA LEU A 212 7.46 10.96 7.96
C LEU A 212 7.09 12.43 7.75
N LYS A 213 6.54 12.77 6.58
CA LYS A 213 6.14 14.15 6.25
C LYS A 213 5.05 14.67 7.18
N THR A 214 4.10 13.81 7.56
CA THR A 214 2.91 14.18 8.33
C THR A 214 3.21 14.24 9.83
N ALA A 215 3.92 13.24 10.35
CA ALA A 215 4.20 13.09 11.78
C ALA A 215 5.36 13.97 12.27
N TYR A 216 6.32 14.27 11.37
CA TYR A 216 7.57 14.96 11.67
C TYR A 216 7.91 16.05 10.61
N PRO A 217 7.00 17.00 10.33
CA PRO A 217 7.18 17.97 9.25
C PRO A 217 8.45 18.81 9.40
N ASP A 218 8.89 19.10 10.63
CA ASP A 218 10.09 19.88 10.88
C ASP A 218 11.37 19.10 10.58
N TYR A 219 11.45 17.84 11.02
CA TYR A 219 12.61 16.99 10.74
C TYR A 219 12.64 16.49 9.30
N TYR A 220 11.49 16.32 8.65
CA TYR A 220 11.42 15.96 7.23
C TYR A 220 12.19 16.94 6.34
N ARG A 221 12.24 18.24 6.71
CA ARG A 221 12.98 19.26 5.94
C ARG A 221 14.48 18.96 5.81
N LEU A 222 15.07 18.20 6.74
CA LEU A 222 16.47 17.78 6.67
C LEU A 222 16.79 17.01 5.38
N LEU A 223 15.82 16.28 4.82
CA LEU A 223 15.96 15.46 3.61
C LEU A 223 16.07 16.30 2.32
N SER A 224 15.80 17.60 2.43
CA SER A 224 15.93 18.58 1.35
C SER A 224 17.18 19.47 1.46
N LEU A 225 18.01 19.28 2.49
CA LEU A 225 19.24 20.05 2.65
C LEU A 225 20.15 19.82 1.43
N PRO A 226 20.64 20.89 0.77
CA PRO A 226 21.45 20.75 -0.45
C PRO A 226 22.84 20.19 -0.16
N ASP A 227 23.35 20.44 1.04
CA ASP A 227 24.66 20.05 1.51
C ASP A 227 24.73 20.10 3.03
N PHE A 228 25.86 19.63 3.55
CA PHE A 228 26.21 19.65 4.95
C PHE A 228 27.73 19.63 5.09
N GLU A 229 28.24 20.29 6.12
CA GLU A 229 29.66 20.26 6.48
C GLU A 229 29.84 19.68 7.88
N TRP A 230 30.71 18.68 7.98
CA TRP A 230 31.12 18.09 9.25
C TRP A 230 32.59 17.76 9.24
N ASN A 231 33.28 17.98 10.36
CA ASN A 231 34.73 17.74 10.49
C ASN A 231 35.55 18.37 9.34
N LYS A 232 35.15 19.57 8.91
CA LYS A 232 35.76 20.32 7.78
C LYS A 232 35.65 19.59 6.43
N ILE A 233 34.69 18.68 6.29
CA ILE A 233 34.36 17.96 5.06
C ILE A 233 33.00 18.45 4.59
N TYR A 234 33.01 19.26 3.53
CA TYR A 234 31.80 19.70 2.83
C TYR A 234 31.27 18.58 1.92
N GLN A 235 29.97 18.28 2.04
CA GLN A 235 29.35 17.14 1.38
C GLN A 235 27.99 17.53 0.76
N ARG A 236 27.83 17.37 -0.55
CA ARG A 236 26.59 17.67 -1.28
C ARG A 236 25.60 16.53 -1.23
N ASN A 237 24.31 16.85 -1.16
CA ASN A 237 23.25 15.86 -1.13
C ASN A 237 23.30 14.94 -2.34
N ARG A 238 23.26 13.62 -2.08
CA ARG A 238 23.35 12.59 -3.13
C ARG A 238 22.03 12.38 -3.88
N ASN A 239 20.92 12.95 -3.41
CA ASN A 239 19.63 12.79 -4.05
C ASN A 239 19.57 13.57 -5.38
N PRO A 240 19.54 12.89 -6.54
CA PRO A 240 19.54 13.54 -7.84
C PRO A 240 18.26 14.34 -8.12
N MET A 241 17.19 14.10 -7.35
CA MET A 241 15.90 14.73 -7.57
C MET A 241 15.88 16.19 -7.12
N LEU A 242 16.70 16.59 -6.13
CA LEU A 242 16.74 17.97 -5.65
C LEU A 242 17.15 18.96 -6.76
N ALA A 243 18.03 18.53 -7.67
CA ALA A 243 18.47 19.31 -8.82
C ALA A 243 17.59 19.14 -10.07
N ALA A 244 16.47 18.38 -9.99
CA ALA A 244 15.64 18.10 -11.16
C ALA A 244 14.68 19.23 -11.53
N GLY A 245 14.54 20.28 -10.70
CA GLY A 245 13.70 21.45 -11.00
C GLY A 245 12.20 21.17 -11.04
N ILE A 246 11.74 20.09 -10.39
CA ILE A 246 10.32 19.69 -10.36
C ILE A 246 9.68 19.86 -8.98
N GLY A 247 10.32 20.60 -8.06
CA GLY A 247 9.85 20.78 -6.68
C GLY A 247 10.08 19.56 -5.79
N ALA A 248 11.11 18.74 -6.09
CA ALA A 248 11.44 17.58 -5.27
C ALA A 248 12.20 17.97 -4.00
N ASP A 249 11.89 17.30 -2.87
CA ASP A 249 12.40 17.65 -1.54
C ASP A 249 12.76 16.44 -0.67
N GLY A 250 13.06 15.31 -1.30
CA GLY A 250 13.45 14.07 -0.63
C GLY A 250 13.45 12.88 -1.60
N LEU A 251 13.71 11.65 -1.17
CA LEU A 251 14.06 11.24 0.19
C LEU A 251 15.32 10.37 0.22
N ALA A 252 15.34 9.30 -0.59
CA ALA A 252 16.45 8.37 -0.61
C ALA A 252 16.54 7.64 -1.94
N THR A 253 17.75 7.16 -2.23
CA THR A 253 18.00 6.26 -3.35
C THR A 253 18.62 4.98 -2.85
N GLY A 254 18.40 3.87 -3.57
CA GLY A 254 18.95 2.56 -3.23
C GLY A 254 19.55 1.87 -4.45
N PHE A 255 20.46 0.94 -4.16
CA PHE A 255 21.01 -0.01 -5.11
C PHE A 255 21.23 -1.33 -4.37
N ALA A 256 20.69 -2.40 -4.92
CA ALA A 256 20.90 -3.75 -4.45
C ALA A 256 21.43 -4.61 -5.60
N GLU A 257 22.52 -5.32 -5.37
CA GLU A 257 23.11 -6.20 -6.36
C GLU A 257 22.10 -7.28 -6.77
N GLY A 258 21.95 -7.52 -8.08
CA GLY A 258 20.96 -8.45 -8.62
C GLY A 258 19.52 -7.93 -8.68
N GLU A 259 19.16 -6.90 -7.88
CA GLU A 259 17.82 -6.29 -7.90
C GLU A 259 17.78 -4.91 -8.59
N GLY A 260 18.93 -4.27 -8.80
CA GLY A 260 19.06 -3.01 -9.51
C GLY A 260 18.83 -1.78 -8.64
N PHE A 261 18.42 -0.69 -9.28
CA PHE A 261 18.30 0.64 -8.68
C PHE A 261 16.87 0.91 -8.19
N SER A 262 16.77 1.56 -7.04
CA SER A 262 15.50 2.00 -6.43
C SER A 262 15.55 3.47 -6.02
N ILE A 263 14.38 4.09 -5.94
CA ILE A 263 14.24 5.49 -5.50
C ILE A 263 12.94 5.66 -4.72
N LEU A 264 13.01 6.41 -3.63
CA LEU A 264 11.88 6.98 -2.92
C LEU A 264 12.01 8.50 -3.00
N THR A 265 11.04 9.14 -3.64
CA THR A 265 11.06 10.59 -3.88
C THR A 265 9.70 11.20 -3.59
N SER A 266 9.72 12.48 -3.21
CA SER A 266 8.53 13.32 -3.15
C SER A 266 8.77 14.61 -3.92
N ALA A 267 7.70 15.17 -4.47
CA ALA A 267 7.73 16.49 -5.06
C ALA A 267 6.41 17.22 -4.78
N GLU A 268 6.47 18.54 -4.76
CA GLU A 268 5.31 19.41 -4.59
C GLU A 268 5.27 20.48 -5.67
N GLN A 269 4.10 20.64 -6.30
CA GLN A 269 3.83 21.67 -7.30
C GLN A 269 2.43 22.22 -7.07
N ASN A 270 2.28 23.55 -7.04
CA ASN A 270 0.97 24.22 -6.89
C ASN A 270 0.14 23.69 -5.70
N GLY A 271 0.80 23.41 -4.57
CA GLY A 271 0.16 22.86 -3.36
C GLY A 271 -0.27 21.39 -3.45
N ARG A 272 0.04 20.70 -4.56
CA ARG A 272 -0.18 19.27 -4.76
C ARG A 272 1.13 18.53 -4.50
N ARG A 273 1.09 17.48 -3.69
CA ARG A 273 2.25 16.65 -3.39
C ARG A 273 2.06 15.21 -3.86
N LEU A 274 3.09 14.66 -4.47
CA LEU A 274 3.16 13.26 -4.85
C LEU A 274 4.28 12.54 -4.09
N PHE A 275 4.06 11.26 -3.82
CA PHE A 275 5.08 10.33 -3.33
C PHE A 275 5.23 9.18 -4.31
N LEU A 276 6.46 8.92 -4.72
CA LEU A 276 6.81 7.88 -5.67
C LEU A 276 7.88 6.97 -5.08
N VAL A 277 7.64 5.66 -5.12
CA VAL A 277 8.70 4.65 -4.98
C VAL A 277 8.78 3.82 -6.25
N MET A 278 10.00 3.54 -6.68
CA MET A 278 10.28 2.58 -7.75
C MET A 278 11.43 1.65 -7.36
N GLY A 279 11.41 0.44 -7.90
CA GLY A 279 12.49 -0.53 -7.79
C GLY A 279 12.68 -1.34 -9.07
N GLY A 280 13.85 -1.95 -9.21
CA GLY A 280 14.17 -2.79 -10.37
C GLY A 280 14.56 -2.02 -11.63
N LEU A 281 15.16 -0.84 -11.48
CA LEU A 281 15.70 -0.08 -12.63
C LEU A 281 17.11 -0.57 -12.96
N ALA A 282 17.45 -0.62 -14.24
CA ALA A 282 18.72 -1.17 -14.70
C ALA A 282 19.93 -0.26 -14.39
N THR A 283 19.73 1.07 -14.45
CA THR A 283 20.81 2.04 -14.27
C THR A 283 20.39 3.19 -13.36
N ASP A 284 21.36 3.88 -12.76
CA ASP A 284 21.11 5.13 -12.01
C ASP A 284 20.47 6.22 -12.90
N LYS A 285 20.88 6.29 -14.17
CA LYS A 285 20.29 7.20 -15.16
C LYS A 285 18.80 6.90 -15.35
N ASP A 286 18.44 5.64 -15.59
CA ASP A 286 17.04 5.22 -15.71
C ASP A 286 16.26 5.56 -14.44
N ARG A 287 16.83 5.32 -13.25
CA ARG A 287 16.22 5.66 -11.96
C ARG A 287 15.80 7.13 -11.90
N ARG A 288 16.70 8.05 -12.27
CA ARG A 288 16.44 9.50 -12.24
C ARG A 288 15.42 9.90 -13.32
N GLU A 289 15.66 9.53 -14.57
CA GLU A 289 14.82 9.96 -15.70
C GLU A 289 13.38 9.45 -15.55
N GLU A 290 13.22 8.21 -15.12
CA GLU A 290 11.90 7.61 -14.92
C GLU A 290 11.14 8.24 -13.76
N ALA A 291 11.82 8.61 -12.68
CA ALA A 291 11.21 9.28 -11.54
C ALA A 291 10.66 10.65 -11.93
N VAL A 292 11.45 11.43 -12.69
CA VAL A 292 11.01 12.72 -13.24
C VAL A 292 9.82 12.54 -14.15
N ARG A 293 9.86 11.54 -15.05
CA ARG A 293 8.79 11.27 -16.02
C ARG A 293 7.47 10.93 -15.32
N LEU A 294 7.50 10.07 -14.29
CA LEU A 294 6.32 9.68 -13.52
C LEU A 294 5.74 10.81 -12.67
N LEU A 295 6.59 11.59 -12.01
CA LEU A 295 6.13 12.74 -11.23
C LEU A 295 5.48 13.81 -12.12
N LYS A 296 6.13 14.15 -13.25
CA LYS A 296 5.55 15.09 -14.23
C LYS A 296 4.21 14.59 -14.74
N TRP A 297 4.13 13.31 -15.13
CA TRP A 297 2.87 12.69 -15.54
C TRP A 297 1.78 12.84 -14.47
N GLY A 298 2.10 12.56 -13.21
CA GLY A 298 1.16 12.69 -12.09
C GLY A 298 0.70 14.14 -11.83
N PHE A 299 1.54 15.14 -12.08
CA PHE A 299 1.14 16.55 -11.96
C PHE A 299 0.32 17.05 -13.14
N GLU A 300 0.71 16.68 -14.36
CA GLU A 300 0.16 17.27 -15.59
C GLU A 300 -1.15 16.62 -16.07
N ASN A 301 -1.43 15.37 -15.68
CA ASN A 301 -2.52 14.59 -16.29
C ASN A 301 -3.68 14.31 -15.34
N PHE A 302 -3.66 14.86 -14.13
CA PHE A 302 -4.63 14.55 -13.08
C PHE A 302 -5.23 15.81 -12.47
N GLU A 303 -6.47 15.69 -11.99
CA GLU A 303 -7.16 16.74 -11.26
C GLU A 303 -7.88 16.20 -10.03
N MET A 304 -8.09 17.07 -9.05
CA MET A 304 -8.83 16.71 -7.83
C MET A 304 -10.33 16.82 -8.08
N ARG A 305 -11.07 15.78 -7.69
CA ARG A 305 -12.54 15.76 -7.75
C ARG A 305 -13.11 15.36 -6.40
N THR A 306 -14.05 16.13 -5.88
CA THR A 306 -14.82 15.78 -4.69
C THR A 306 -15.98 14.88 -5.10
N LEU A 307 -16.02 13.65 -4.60
CA LEU A 307 -17.13 12.71 -4.81
C LEU A 307 -18.25 12.90 -3.79
N PHE A 308 -17.88 13.10 -2.52
CA PHE A 308 -18.80 13.29 -1.40
C PHE A 308 -18.25 14.35 -0.44
N LYS A 309 -19.12 15.18 0.11
CA LYS A 309 -18.77 16.14 1.18
C LYS A 309 -18.64 15.42 2.51
N ALA A 310 -17.97 16.05 3.47
CA ALA A 310 -17.92 15.54 4.84
C ALA A 310 -19.34 15.43 5.42
N GLY A 311 -19.66 14.28 6.03
CA GLY A 311 -20.99 14.01 6.60
C GLY A 311 -22.10 13.74 5.58
N GLU A 312 -21.82 13.78 4.27
CA GLU A 312 -22.79 13.39 3.25
C GLU A 312 -23.04 11.88 3.30
N THR A 313 -24.31 11.48 3.21
CA THR A 313 -24.69 10.07 3.16
C THR A 313 -24.18 9.43 1.88
N ILE A 314 -23.24 8.50 2.01
CA ILE A 314 -22.62 7.76 0.89
C ILE A 314 -23.45 6.53 0.52
N GLY A 315 -24.13 5.94 1.51
CA GLY A 315 -25.03 4.80 1.32
C GLY A 315 -25.54 4.30 2.66
N GLN A 316 -26.12 3.10 2.68
CA GLN A 316 -26.73 2.53 3.89
C GLN A 316 -26.17 1.14 4.17
N ALA A 317 -25.96 0.84 5.46
CA ALA A 317 -25.70 -0.51 5.95
C ALA A 317 -26.96 -1.11 6.57
N SER A 318 -27.18 -2.41 6.35
CA SER A 318 -28.22 -3.16 7.07
C SER A 318 -27.84 -3.32 8.53
N VAL A 319 -28.84 -3.22 9.42
CA VAL A 319 -28.70 -3.44 10.86
C VAL A 319 -29.67 -4.54 11.27
N TYR A 320 -29.15 -5.57 11.93
CA TYR A 320 -29.92 -6.67 12.49
C TYR A 320 -30.35 -6.36 13.93
N GLY A 321 -31.63 -6.63 14.22
CA GLY A 321 -32.18 -6.58 15.56
C GLY A 321 -32.26 -5.17 16.15
N GLY A 322 -32.23 -4.14 15.29
CA GLY A 322 -32.30 -2.73 15.66
C GLY A 322 -33.71 -2.17 15.70
N ASP A 323 -33.88 -1.00 16.32
CA ASP A 323 -35.10 -0.19 16.21
C ASP A 323 -35.36 0.28 14.76
N ARG A 324 -34.32 0.24 13.94
CA ARG A 324 -34.27 0.46 12.49
C ARG A 324 -33.44 -0.63 11.83
N GLY A 325 -33.87 -1.12 10.67
CA GLY A 325 -33.16 -2.17 9.91
C GLY A 325 -32.00 -1.68 9.03
N LYS A 326 -31.75 -0.36 9.01
CA LYS A 326 -30.64 0.26 8.25
C LYS A 326 -30.11 1.49 8.97
N VAL A 327 -28.85 1.81 8.70
CA VAL A 327 -28.19 3.04 9.14
C VAL A 327 -27.41 3.68 7.99
N ASP A 328 -27.50 5.00 7.88
CA ASP A 328 -26.74 5.77 6.89
C ASP A 328 -25.25 5.74 7.23
N LEU A 329 -24.43 5.65 6.19
CA LEU A 329 -22.97 5.67 6.25
C LEU A 329 -22.43 6.96 5.68
N VAL A 330 -21.52 7.59 6.41
CA VAL A 330 -20.89 8.87 6.08
C VAL A 330 -19.37 8.77 6.22
N ALA A 331 -18.66 9.64 5.52
CA ALA A 331 -17.23 9.87 5.76
C ALA A 331 -17.05 11.09 6.66
N ALA A 332 -16.10 11.03 7.61
CA ALA A 332 -15.80 12.14 8.51
C ALA A 332 -15.18 13.36 7.81
N ALA A 333 -14.46 13.12 6.70
CA ALA A 333 -13.83 14.13 5.87
C ALA A 333 -14.34 14.02 4.42
N PRO A 334 -14.15 15.06 3.58
CA PRO A 334 -14.54 15.00 2.18
C PRO A 334 -13.86 13.84 1.44
N VAL A 335 -14.63 13.13 0.63
CA VAL A 335 -14.14 12.04 -0.21
C VAL A 335 -13.68 12.63 -1.53
N GLU A 336 -12.41 13.02 -1.59
CA GLU A 336 -11.76 13.55 -2.79
C GLU A 336 -10.90 12.50 -3.48
N ILE A 337 -10.79 12.57 -4.80
CA ILE A 337 -9.93 11.67 -5.59
C ILE A 337 -9.14 12.47 -6.61
N TYR A 338 -7.90 12.03 -6.85
CA TYR A 338 -7.04 12.61 -7.88
C TYR A 338 -7.05 11.72 -9.11
N VAL A 339 -7.79 12.11 -10.15
CA VAL A 339 -8.11 11.26 -11.31
C VAL A 339 -7.63 11.85 -12.62
N PRO A 340 -7.38 11.01 -13.65
CA PRO A 340 -6.96 11.48 -14.96
C PRO A 340 -7.96 12.48 -15.56
N VAL A 341 -7.45 13.59 -16.11
CA VAL A 341 -8.25 14.61 -16.82
C VAL A 341 -8.79 14.03 -18.13
N THR A 342 -7.95 13.26 -18.82
CA THR A 342 -8.30 12.60 -20.08
C THR A 342 -8.77 11.18 -19.83
N ASN A 343 -9.88 10.80 -20.47
CA ASN A 343 -10.44 9.46 -20.41
C ASN A 343 -10.68 8.94 -18.98
N PRO A 344 -11.50 9.63 -18.16
CA PRO A 344 -11.80 9.17 -16.81
C PRO A 344 -12.49 7.80 -16.92
N GLU A 345 -11.74 6.75 -16.61
CA GLU A 345 -12.29 5.41 -16.46
C GLU A 345 -13.55 5.49 -15.60
N ARG A 346 -14.57 4.69 -15.93
CA ARG A 346 -15.82 4.68 -15.17
C ARG A 346 -15.49 4.38 -13.70
N LEU A 347 -15.65 5.39 -12.86
CA LEU A 347 -15.45 5.27 -11.44
C LEU A 347 -16.56 4.40 -10.85
N SER A 348 -16.16 3.48 -9.98
CA SER A 348 -17.06 2.63 -9.21
C SER A 348 -16.75 2.82 -7.74
N ALA A 349 -17.77 3.05 -6.93
CA ALA A 349 -17.65 3.17 -5.48
C ALA A 349 -18.50 2.07 -4.84
N ARG A 350 -17.87 1.22 -4.03
CA ARG A 350 -18.55 0.10 -3.34
C ARG A 350 -18.29 0.18 -1.85
N ILE A 351 -19.36 0.05 -1.08
CA ILE A 351 -19.30 -0.05 0.38
C ILE A 351 -18.97 -1.50 0.73
N VAL A 352 -17.88 -1.70 1.47
CA VAL A 352 -17.45 -3.01 1.97
C VAL A 352 -17.53 -2.98 3.49
N TYR A 353 -18.37 -3.84 4.06
CA TYR A 353 -18.59 -3.96 5.49
C TYR A 353 -18.97 -5.39 5.86
N ARG A 354 -18.89 -5.71 7.15
CA ARG A 354 -19.39 -6.98 7.68
C ARG A 354 -20.91 -6.89 7.80
N TRP A 355 -21.61 -7.63 6.94
CA TRP A 355 -23.06 -7.64 6.91
C TRP A 355 -23.64 -8.72 7.84
N PRO A 356 -24.75 -8.46 8.53
CA PRO A 356 -25.27 -7.13 8.85
C PRO A 356 -24.52 -6.53 10.06
N LEU A 357 -24.83 -5.27 10.39
CA LEU A 357 -24.39 -4.68 11.65
C LEU A 357 -25.33 -5.14 12.78
N ASP A 358 -24.78 -5.55 13.92
CA ASP A 358 -25.60 -5.93 15.08
C ASP A 358 -26.00 -4.71 15.91
N ALA A 359 -27.29 -4.59 16.26
CA ALA A 359 -27.74 -3.59 17.22
C ALA A 359 -27.31 -3.94 18.67
N PRO A 360 -26.96 -2.95 19.52
CA PRO A 360 -26.98 -1.52 19.25
C PRO A 360 -25.77 -1.04 18.46
N VAL A 361 -26.00 -0.11 17.54
CA VAL A 361 -24.96 0.58 16.76
C VAL A 361 -24.84 2.01 17.29
N SER A 362 -23.62 2.46 17.59
CA SER A 362 -23.39 3.85 18.05
C SER A 362 -23.27 4.81 16.87
N GLN A 363 -23.58 6.10 17.07
CA GLN A 363 -23.26 7.14 16.08
C GLN A 363 -21.73 7.30 15.97
N GLY A 364 -21.22 7.49 14.75
CA GLY A 364 -19.79 7.67 14.50
C GLY A 364 -18.94 6.40 14.58
N GLN A 365 -19.59 5.24 14.74
CA GLN A 365 -18.94 3.93 14.79
C GLN A 365 -18.33 3.60 13.42
N ASP A 366 -17.07 3.18 13.40
CA ASP A 366 -16.42 2.68 12.19
C ASP A 366 -16.99 1.30 11.84
N VAL A 367 -17.62 1.19 10.66
CA VAL A 367 -18.42 0.00 10.29
C VAL A 367 -18.05 -0.57 8.93
N GLY A 368 -17.24 0.12 8.14
CA GLY A 368 -16.79 -0.39 6.84
C GLY A 368 -15.92 0.60 6.09
N THR A 369 -15.75 0.34 4.80
CA THR A 369 -14.86 1.10 3.93
C THR A 369 -15.52 1.33 2.57
N LEU A 370 -15.47 2.56 2.08
CA LEU A 370 -15.77 2.88 0.69
C LEU A 370 -14.54 2.54 -0.16
N ARG A 371 -14.66 1.57 -1.06
CA ARG A 371 -13.63 1.23 -2.04
C ARG A 371 -13.96 1.92 -3.36
N ILE A 372 -13.07 2.82 -3.80
CA ILE A 372 -13.20 3.56 -5.06
C ILE A 372 -12.24 2.95 -6.07
N THR A 373 -12.78 2.48 -7.19
CA THR A 373 -12.02 1.88 -8.29
C THR A 373 -12.26 2.61 -9.60
N ALA A 374 -11.27 2.52 -10.49
CA ALA A 374 -11.35 2.92 -11.88
C ALA A 374 -11.12 1.67 -12.72
N GLY A 375 -12.21 1.15 -13.31
CA GLY A 375 -12.23 -0.24 -13.78
C GLY A 375 -11.90 -1.20 -12.62
N ASP A 376 -10.88 -2.05 -12.82
CA ASP A 376 -10.40 -3.01 -11.83
C ASP A 376 -9.31 -2.44 -10.90
N ARG A 377 -8.81 -1.23 -11.17
CA ARG A 377 -7.74 -0.61 -10.39
C ARG A 377 -8.31 0.09 -9.16
N LEU A 378 -7.84 -0.27 -7.98
CA LEU A 378 -8.12 0.45 -6.74
C LEU A 378 -7.46 1.83 -6.76
N LEU A 379 -8.25 2.89 -6.54
CA LEU A 379 -7.75 4.26 -6.43
C LEU A 379 -7.62 4.70 -4.97
N ARG A 380 -8.62 4.42 -4.15
CA ARG A 380 -8.69 4.90 -2.77
C ARG A 380 -9.63 4.04 -1.93
N GLU A 381 -9.30 3.93 -0.64
CA GLU A 381 -10.16 3.36 0.38
C GLU A 381 -10.43 4.41 1.45
N VAL A 382 -11.69 4.58 1.85
CA VAL A 382 -12.11 5.58 2.84
C VAL A 382 -12.94 4.91 3.95
N PRO A 383 -12.55 5.00 5.23
CA PRO A 383 -13.36 4.50 6.33
C PRO A 383 -14.73 5.17 6.38
N LEU A 384 -15.76 4.37 6.62
CA LEU A 384 -17.14 4.81 6.75
C LEU A 384 -17.63 4.66 8.18
N LYS A 385 -18.33 5.70 8.63
CA LYS A 385 -18.92 5.81 9.95
C LYS A 385 -20.43 5.84 9.86
N THR A 386 -21.09 5.40 10.92
CA THR A 386 -22.56 5.50 11.05
C THR A 386 -22.98 6.95 11.30
N ALA A 387 -24.00 7.41 10.58
CA ALA A 387 -24.51 8.77 10.73
C ALA A 387 -25.30 8.99 12.03
N ALA A 388 -25.90 7.92 12.56
CA ALA A 388 -26.75 7.95 13.75
C ALA A 388 -26.65 6.63 14.54
N ALA A 389 -27.07 6.66 15.81
CA ALA A 389 -27.15 5.47 16.65
C ALA A 389 -28.42 4.66 16.34
N VAL A 390 -28.34 3.33 16.29
CA VAL A 390 -29.49 2.43 16.17
C VAL A 390 -29.61 1.63 17.46
N GLY A 391 -30.72 1.83 18.18
CA GLY A 391 -30.98 1.16 19.44
C GLY A 391 -31.44 -0.30 19.23
N PRO A 392 -31.54 -1.11 20.29
CA PRO A 392 -32.09 -2.45 20.20
C PRO A 392 -33.57 -2.41 19.79
N GLY A 393 -33.93 -3.25 18.81
CA GLY A 393 -35.30 -3.43 18.37
C GLY A 393 -36.14 -4.25 19.35
N THR A 394 -37.46 -4.16 19.17
CA THR A 394 -38.44 -5.00 19.87
C THR A 394 -38.29 -6.48 19.47
N LEU A 395 -38.85 -7.40 20.27
CA LEU A 395 -38.84 -8.84 19.97
C LEU A 395 -39.42 -9.16 18.59
N ARG A 396 -40.46 -8.42 18.16
CA ARG A 396 -41.07 -8.58 16.84
C ARG A 396 -40.15 -8.18 15.70
N GLN A 397 -39.42 -7.07 15.85
CA GLN A 397 -38.42 -6.62 14.87
C GLN A 397 -37.29 -7.64 14.75
N LYS A 398 -36.75 -8.10 15.88
CA LYS A 398 -35.73 -9.17 15.90
C LYS A 398 -36.19 -10.46 15.24
N ALA A 399 -37.44 -10.88 15.48
CA ALA A 399 -38.01 -12.07 14.86
C ALA A 399 -38.21 -11.91 13.34
N THR A 400 -38.55 -10.71 12.88
CA THR A 400 -38.70 -10.41 11.45
C THR A 400 -37.35 -10.39 10.75
N ASP A 401 -36.33 -9.78 11.36
CA ASP A 401 -34.97 -9.78 10.83
C ASP A 401 -34.40 -11.20 10.75
N ALA A 402 -34.63 -12.03 11.78
CA ALA A 402 -34.25 -13.44 11.78
C ALA A 402 -34.90 -14.22 10.63
N LEU A 403 -36.18 -13.95 10.33
CA LEU A 403 -36.88 -14.56 9.20
C LEU A 403 -36.28 -14.12 7.86
N ILE A 404 -35.95 -12.83 7.71
CA ILE A 404 -35.31 -12.28 6.51
C ILE A 404 -33.94 -12.92 6.30
N GLU A 405 -33.10 -13.01 7.33
CA GLU A 405 -31.79 -13.67 7.19
C GLU A 405 -31.93 -15.13 6.75
N LEU A 406 -32.87 -15.86 7.36
CA LEU A 406 -33.10 -17.27 7.03
C LEU A 406 -33.57 -17.47 5.58
N LEU A 407 -34.35 -16.54 5.03
CA LEU A 407 -34.84 -16.60 3.65
C LEU A 407 -33.76 -16.26 2.60
N PHE A 408 -32.78 -15.43 2.94
CA PHE A 408 -31.76 -14.97 1.97
C PHE A 408 -30.41 -15.69 2.08
N PHE A 409 -30.13 -16.43 3.15
CA PHE A 409 -28.81 -17.05 3.40
C PHE A 409 -28.82 -18.57 3.69
N TRP A 410 -29.99 -19.21 3.72
CA TRP A 410 -30.10 -20.67 3.93
C TRP A 410 -30.49 -21.47 2.68
N LEU A 411 -30.33 -20.85 1.51
CA LEU A 411 -30.29 -21.43 0.16
C LEU A 411 -28.94 -21.11 -0.46
#